data_AF-A0A4Y2MLQ8-F1
#
_entry.id   AF-A0A4Y2MLQ8-F1
#
_cell.length_a   1.000
_cell.length_b   1.000
_cell.length_c   1.000
_cell.angle_alpha   90.00
_cell.angle_beta   90.00
_cell.angle_gamma   90.00
#
_symmetry.space_group_name_H-M   'P 1'
#
loop_
_entity.id
_entity.type
_entity.pdbx_description
1 polymer ?
#
loop_
_entity_poly.entity_id
_entity_poly.type
_entity_poly.pdbx_seq_one_letter_code
_entity_poly.pdbx_strand_id
1 'polypeptide(L)'
;MVNICRNFLQNRKVILNSCEGPAIMDQKQGCPQGSCSGLSLWNLVANEILPENWPINTSFQAFADDLVSHAPTRIQLQSQNNESIAKFSTWASKNQLQISPDKTNYLLISKLVRGHTIRWQGERI
;
A
#
# COMPACT_ATOMS: atom_id res chain seq x y z
N MET A 1 -4.78 15.28 -21.99
CA MET A 1 -4.66 14.69 -20.63
C MET A 1 -3.31 14.00 -20.41
N VAL A 2 -2.92 13.01 -21.22
CA VAL A 2 -1.63 12.29 -21.08
C VAL A 2 -0.39 13.19 -21.01
N ASN A 3 -0.30 14.22 -21.87
CA ASN A 3 0.84 15.13 -21.88
C ASN A 3 0.98 15.95 -20.59
N ILE A 4 -0.13 16.28 -19.94
CA ILE A 4 -0.14 17.01 -18.66
C ILE A 4 0.45 16.12 -17.57
N CYS A 5 -0.02 14.87 -17.46
CA CYS A 5 0.51 13.91 -16.50
C CYS A 5 2.00 13.63 -16.73
N ARG A 6 2.41 13.50 -17.99
CA ARG A 6 3.83 13.29 -18.35
C ARG A 6 4.69 14.46 -17.89
N ASN A 7 4.30 15.69 -18.23
CA ASN A 7 5.04 16.88 -17.81
C ASN A 7 5.04 17.05 -16.29
N PHE A 8 3.94 16.73 -15.62
CA PHE A 8 3.85 16.79 -14.16
C PHE A 8 4.83 15.84 -13.47
N LEU A 9 5.05 14.64 -14.01
CA LEU A 9 5.89 13.61 -13.40
C LEU A 9 7.38 13.71 -13.79
N GLN A 10 7.72 14.43 -14.86
CA GLN A 10 9.09 14.55 -15.39
C GLN A 10 9.87 15.71 -14.77
N ASN A 11 11.20 15.60 -14.76
CA ASN A 11 12.15 16.65 -14.35
C ASN A 11 11.86 17.30 -12.98
N ARG A 12 11.29 16.52 -12.05
CA ARG A 12 10.96 16.99 -10.71
C ARG A 12 12.18 17.00 -9.81
N LYS A 13 12.32 18.08 -9.04
CA LYS A 13 13.37 18.25 -8.04
C LYS A 13 12.78 18.70 -6.72
N VAL A 14 13.29 18.15 -5.64
CA VAL A 14 13.05 18.64 -4.27
C VAL A 14 14.19 19.59 -3.93
N ILE A 15 13.85 20.78 -3.47
CA ILE A 15 14.81 21.81 -3.04
C ILE A 15 14.55 22.08 -1.56
N LEU A 16 15.56 21.84 -0.74
CA LEU A 16 15.53 22.10 0.70
C LEU A 16 16.55 23.17 1.02
N ASN A 17 16.08 24.32 1.50
CA ASN A 17 16.97 25.40 1.91
C ASN A 17 17.50 25.12 3.31
N SER A 18 18.82 25.08 3.46
CA SER A 18 19.51 24.93 4.73
C SER A 18 20.42 26.13 5.01
N CYS A 19 20.99 26.21 6.22
CA CYS A 19 21.98 27.23 6.57
C CYS A 19 23.26 27.14 5.71
N GLU A 20 23.55 25.98 5.12
CA GLU A 20 24.71 25.74 4.25
C GLU A 20 24.40 25.99 2.76
N GLY A 21 23.15 26.33 2.44
CA GLY A 21 22.65 26.52 1.07
C GLY A 21 21.55 25.53 0.67
N PRO A 22 21.08 25.60 -0.58
CA PRO A 22 20.03 24.73 -1.10
C PRO A 22 20.55 23.32 -1.42
N ALA A 23 19.97 22.31 -0.77
CA ALA A 23 20.12 20.92 -1.16
C ALA A 23 19.09 20.58 -2.25
N ILE A 24 19.56 20.07 -3.39
CA ILE A 24 18.70 19.75 -4.54
C ILE A 24 18.80 18.25 -4.83
N MET A 25 17.65 17.58 -4.87
CA MET A 25 17.55 16.15 -5.18
C MET A 25 16.53 15.89 -6.28
N ASP A 26 16.84 14.98 -7.20
CA ASP A 26 15.88 14.56 -8.23
C ASP A 26 14.81 13.63 -7.63
N GLN A 27 13.54 13.91 -7.92
CA GLN A 27 12.41 13.09 -7.49
C GLN A 27 11.89 12.23 -8.64
N LYS A 28 12.31 10.97 -8.67
CA LYS A 28 11.98 10.02 -9.76
C LYS A 28 10.68 9.24 -9.53
N GLN A 29 10.22 9.10 -8.29
CA GLN A 29 9.04 8.30 -7.93
C GLN A 29 8.07 9.06 -7.01
N GLY A 30 6.80 8.63 -7.02
CA GLY A 30 5.73 9.19 -6.19
C GLY A 30 5.24 10.56 -6.67
N CYS A 31 4.25 11.11 -5.97
CA CYS A 31 3.76 12.48 -6.18
C CYS A 31 4.16 13.36 -4.98
N PRO A 32 4.30 14.68 -5.16
CA PRO A 32 4.47 15.59 -4.03
C PRO A 32 3.30 15.44 -3.05
N GLN A 33 3.60 15.25 -1.76
CA GLN A 33 2.58 15.19 -0.72
C GLN A 33 1.83 16.53 -0.65
N GLY A 34 0.50 16.48 -0.58
CA GLY A 34 -0.36 17.67 -0.67
C GLY A 34 -0.71 18.09 -2.10
N SER A 35 -0.22 17.40 -3.14
CA SER A 35 -0.70 17.60 -4.49
C SER A 35 -2.16 17.15 -4.63
N CYS A 36 -3.02 18.03 -5.16
CA CYS A 36 -4.41 17.69 -5.50
C CYS A 36 -4.52 16.55 -6.51
N SER A 37 -3.48 16.33 -7.33
CA SER A 37 -3.45 15.28 -8.36
C SER A 37 -2.90 13.95 -7.84
N GLY A 38 -2.27 13.92 -6.66
CA GLY A 38 -1.64 12.72 -6.12
C GLY A 38 -2.63 11.57 -5.93
N LEU A 39 -3.79 11.86 -5.34
CA LEU A 39 -4.84 10.85 -5.11
C LEU A 39 -5.40 10.30 -6.42
N SER A 40 -5.65 11.15 -7.42
CA SER A 40 -6.14 10.72 -8.73
C SER A 40 -5.13 9.84 -9.47
N LEU A 41 -3.83 10.18 -9.38
CA LEU A 41 -2.75 9.38 -9.97
C LEU A 41 -2.59 8.04 -9.25
N TRP A 42 -2.74 8.02 -7.93
CA TRP A 42 -2.78 6.77 -7.18
C TRP A 42 -3.95 5.88 -7.60
N ASN A 43 -5.16 6.43 -7.67
CA ASN A 43 -6.35 5.68 -8.12
C ASN A 43 -6.16 5.08 -9.52
N LEU A 44 -5.43 5.75 -10.41
CA LEU A 44 -5.12 5.22 -11.74
C LEU A 44 -4.23 3.96 -11.69
N VAL A 45 -3.24 3.94 -10.80
CA VAL A 45 -2.36 2.78 -10.57
C VAL A 45 -3.11 1.66 -9.85
N ALA A 46 -3.83 2.02 -8.77
CA ALA A 46 -4.65 1.11 -7.98
C ALA A 46 -5.78 0.46 -8.78
N ASN A 47 -6.29 1.11 -9.83
CA ASN A 47 -7.38 0.58 -10.67
C ASN A 47 -7.04 -0.79 -11.29
N GLU A 48 -5.76 -1.10 -11.49
CA GLU A 48 -5.32 -2.40 -11.99
C GLU A 48 -5.63 -3.56 -11.02
N ILE A 49 -5.51 -3.32 -9.71
CA ILE A 49 -5.64 -4.39 -8.69
C ILE A 49 -7.04 -4.46 -8.08
N LEU A 50 -7.87 -3.44 -8.28
CA LEU A 50 -9.26 -3.45 -7.83
C LEU A 50 -10.08 -4.66 -8.32
N PRO A 51 -10.02 -5.08 -9.60
CA PRO A 51 -10.78 -6.21 -10.12
C PRO A 51 -10.11 -7.57 -9.87
N GLU A 52 -9.01 -7.64 -9.12
CA GLU A 52 -8.33 -8.90 -8.80
C GLU A 52 -9.27 -9.86 -8.05
N ASN A 53 -9.09 -11.16 -8.27
CA ASN A 53 -9.93 -12.16 -7.62
C ASN A 53 -9.49 -12.36 -6.16
N TRP A 54 -9.98 -11.52 -5.25
CA TRP A 54 -9.65 -11.61 -3.83
C TRP A 54 -10.30 -12.82 -3.16
N PRO A 55 -9.64 -13.41 -2.13
CA PRO A 55 -10.27 -14.42 -1.29
C PRO A 55 -11.56 -13.91 -0.66
N ILE A 56 -12.44 -14.83 -0.27
CA ILE A 56 -13.72 -14.47 0.35
C ILE A 56 -13.51 -13.49 1.52
N ASN A 57 -14.36 -12.47 1.61
CA ASN A 57 -14.30 -11.43 2.63
C ASN A 57 -12.98 -10.63 2.66
N THR A 58 -12.26 -10.58 1.53
CA THR A 58 -11.10 -9.71 1.34
C THR A 58 -11.39 -8.66 0.27
N SER A 59 -10.95 -7.43 0.52
CA SER A 59 -11.04 -6.34 -0.45
C SER A 59 -9.81 -5.46 -0.37
N PHE A 60 -9.37 -4.95 -1.52
CA PHE A 60 -8.40 -3.88 -1.59
C PHE A 60 -9.10 -2.52 -1.57
N GLN A 61 -8.65 -1.63 -0.68
CA GLN A 61 -9.20 -0.30 -0.46
C GLN A 61 -8.24 0.74 -1.06
N ALA A 62 -8.46 1.09 -2.32
CA ALA A 62 -7.62 2.05 -3.04
C ALA A 62 -7.58 3.46 -2.43
N PHE A 63 -8.53 3.82 -1.55
CA PHE A 63 -8.51 5.12 -0.89
C PHE A 63 -7.37 5.27 0.14
N ALA A 64 -6.88 4.15 0.70
CA ALA A 64 -5.89 4.16 1.79
C ALA A 64 -4.73 3.16 1.57
N ASP A 65 -4.56 2.66 0.34
CA ASP A 65 -3.54 1.67 -0.04
C ASP A 65 -3.64 0.36 0.78
N ASP A 66 -4.81 0.11 1.38
CA ASP A 66 -5.01 -0.90 2.41
C ASP A 66 -5.65 -2.17 1.85
N LEU A 67 -5.21 -3.31 2.36
CA LEU A 67 -5.85 -4.61 2.14
C LEU A 67 -6.62 -5.00 3.41
N VAL A 68 -7.93 -5.23 3.29
CA VAL A 68 -8.81 -5.54 4.42
C VAL A 68 -9.41 -6.92 4.22
N SER A 69 -9.20 -7.80 5.21
CA SER A 69 -9.74 -9.17 5.24
C SER A 69 -10.42 -9.44 6.57
N HIS A 70 -11.53 -10.19 6.54
CA HIS A 70 -12.21 -10.65 7.76
C HIS A 70 -12.67 -12.11 7.67
N ALA A 71 -12.54 -12.85 8.77
CA ALA A 71 -13.01 -14.23 8.85
C ALA A 71 -13.50 -14.58 10.26
N PRO A 72 -14.44 -15.54 10.39
CA PRO A 72 -14.94 -15.97 11.70
C PRO A 72 -13.93 -16.83 12.46
N THR A 73 -12.95 -17.43 11.79
CA THR A 73 -11.93 -18.27 12.43
C THR A 73 -10.52 -17.81 12.07
N ARG A 74 -9.58 -18.04 13.00
CA ARG A 74 -8.16 -17.73 12.81
C ARG A 74 -7.55 -18.48 11.62
N ILE A 75 -7.93 -19.75 11.44
CA ILE A 75 -7.39 -20.60 10.37
C ILE A 75 -7.81 -20.04 9.00
N GLN A 76 -9.09 -19.64 8.86
CA GLN A 76 -9.57 -19.01 7.64
C GLN A 76 -8.88 -17.66 7.40
N LEU A 77 -8.75 -16.81 8.42
CA LEU A 77 -8.08 -15.53 8.28
C LEU A 77 -6.62 -15.70 7.85
N GLN A 78 -5.90 -16.66 8.44
CA GLN A 78 -4.51 -16.95 8.07
C GLN A 78 -4.40 -17.42 6.61
N SER A 79 -5.31 -18.32 6.18
CA SER A 79 -5.34 -18.78 4.79
C SER A 79 -5.63 -17.65 3.81
N GLN A 80 -6.65 -16.82 4.10
CA GLN A 80 -7.02 -15.67 3.29
C GLN A 80 -5.89 -14.65 3.22
N ASN A 81 -5.30 -14.28 4.35
CA ASN A 81 -4.20 -13.32 4.38
C ASN A 81 -3.00 -13.80 3.59
N ASN A 82 -2.60 -15.07 3.71
CA ASN A 82 -1.48 -15.61 2.95
C ASN A 82 -1.72 -15.52 1.43
N GLU A 83 -2.92 -15.86 0.96
CA GLU A 83 -3.28 -15.77 -0.45
C GLU A 83 -3.33 -14.31 -0.93
N SER A 84 -3.98 -13.43 -0.16
CA SER A 84 -4.11 -12.01 -0.50
C SER A 84 -2.78 -11.28 -0.50
N ILE A 85 -1.91 -11.56 0.48
CA ILE A 85 -0.55 -11.01 0.55
C ILE A 85 0.27 -11.46 -0.66
N ALA A 86 0.15 -12.72 -1.10
CA ALA A 86 0.88 -13.20 -2.29
C ALA A 86 0.46 -12.46 -3.57
N LYS A 87 -0.86 -12.26 -3.77
CA LYS A 87 -1.41 -11.48 -4.89
C LYS A 87 -0.96 -10.02 -4.82
N PHE A 88 -1.14 -9.40 -3.65
CA PHE A 88 -0.76 -8.00 -3.44
C PHE A 88 0.74 -7.77 -3.62
N SER A 89 1.59 -8.68 -3.13
CA SER A 89 3.05 -8.62 -3.28
C SER A 89 3.49 -8.72 -4.74
N THR A 90 2.81 -9.56 -5.53
CA THR A 90 3.09 -9.69 -6.97
C THR A 90 2.76 -8.39 -7.70
N TRP A 91 1.59 -7.81 -7.44
CA TRP A 91 1.19 -6.53 -8.02
C TRP A 91 2.07 -5.37 -7.56
N ALA A 92 2.40 -5.30 -6.26
CA ALA A 92 3.25 -4.26 -5.71
C ALA A 92 4.65 -4.30 -6.34
N SER A 93 5.24 -5.50 -6.46
CA SER A 93 6.54 -5.69 -7.10
C SER A 93 6.52 -5.26 -8.57
N LYS A 94 5.47 -5.63 -9.32
CA LYS A 94 5.27 -5.20 -10.71
C LYS A 94 5.22 -3.67 -10.84
N ASN A 95 4.60 -2.99 -9.87
CA ASN A 95 4.42 -1.54 -9.85
C ASN A 95 5.52 -0.79 -9.06
N GLN A 96 6.60 -1.47 -8.66
CA GLN A 96 7.73 -0.88 -7.89
C GLN A 96 7.29 -0.23 -6.57
N LEU A 97 6.25 -0.80 -5.95
CA LEU A 97 5.73 -0.41 -4.65
C LEU A 97 6.31 -1.32 -3.56
N GLN A 98 6.47 -0.76 -2.37
CA GLN A 98 6.92 -1.50 -1.19
C GLN A 98 5.76 -1.68 -0.22
N ILE A 99 5.58 -2.90 0.27
CA ILE A 99 4.60 -3.23 1.30
C ILE A 99 5.24 -2.95 2.66
N SER A 100 4.50 -2.32 3.56
CA SER A 100 4.94 -2.03 4.92
C SER A 100 4.42 -3.09 5.90
N PRO A 101 5.18 -4.16 6.19
CA PRO A 101 4.71 -5.21 7.10
C PRO A 101 4.40 -4.66 8.50
N ASP A 102 5.17 -3.69 8.98
CA ASP A 102 5.01 -3.07 10.31
C ASP A 102 3.69 -2.30 10.48
N LYS A 103 3.01 -1.97 9.39
CA LYS A 103 1.69 -1.32 9.42
C LYS A 103 0.54 -2.31 9.43
N THR A 104 0.83 -3.61 9.31
CA THR A 104 -0.18 -4.66 9.34
C THR A 104 -0.73 -4.79 10.74
N ASN A 105 -2.01 -4.43 10.89
CA ASN A 105 -2.72 -4.55 12.16
C ASN A 105 -3.84 -5.57 12.03
N TYR A 106 -4.21 -6.18 13.16
CA TYR A 106 -5.40 -7.01 13.23
C TYR A 106 -6.22 -6.63 14.46
N LEU A 107 -7.53 -6.80 14.35
CA LEU A 107 -8.44 -6.65 15.47
C LEU A 107 -9.15 -7.98 15.72
N LEU A 108 -8.94 -8.55 16.90
CA LEU A 108 -9.71 -9.72 17.34
C LEU A 108 -10.98 -9.26 18.04
N ILE A 109 -12.11 -9.40 17.37
CA ILE A 109 -13.43 -9.16 17.96
C ILE A 109 -13.92 -10.47 18.57
N SER A 110 -13.72 -10.63 19.89
CA SER A 110 -14.14 -11.83 20.64
C SER A 110 -14.52 -11.47 22.09
N LYS A 111 -15.19 -12.37 22.79
CA LYS A 111 -15.37 -12.25 24.25
C LYS A 111 -13.99 -12.47 24.93
N LEU A 112 -13.34 -11.39 25.39
CA LEU A 112 -12.08 -11.36 26.18
C LEU A 112 -11.24 -12.66 26.14
N VAL A 113 -10.49 -12.88 25.05
CA VAL A 113 -9.49 -13.95 24.93
C VAL A 113 -8.14 -13.35 24.55
N ARG A 114 -7.03 -13.99 24.95
CA ARG A 114 -5.65 -13.54 24.72
C ARG A 114 -5.41 -13.28 23.22
N GLY A 115 -4.89 -12.09 22.88
CA GLY A 115 -4.58 -11.69 21.50
C GLY A 115 -3.58 -12.63 20.82
N HIS A 116 -3.71 -12.79 19.51
CA HIS A 116 -2.89 -13.70 18.72
C HIS A 116 -1.59 -13.08 18.21
N THR A 117 -0.73 -13.93 17.69
CA THR A 117 0.56 -13.55 17.11
C THR A 117 0.48 -13.72 15.61
N ILE A 118 0.72 -12.64 14.85
CA ILE A 118 0.85 -12.68 13.39
C ILE A 118 2.32 -12.88 13.04
N ARG A 119 2.57 -13.49 11.87
CA ARG A 119 3.93 -13.62 11.35
C ARG A 119 4.03 -13.14 9.91
N TRP A 120 5.04 -12.33 9.63
CA TRP A 120 5.48 -11.93 8.30
C TRP A 120 6.76 -12.69 7.96
N GLN A 121 6.76 -13.46 6.86
CA GLN A 121 7.94 -14.23 6.42
C GLN A 121 8.62 -15.08 7.53
N GLY A 122 7.85 -15.53 8.52
CA GLY A 122 8.34 -16.31 9.66
C GLY A 122 8.66 -15.50 10.91
N GLU A 123 8.85 -14.18 10.79
CA GLU A 123 9.05 -13.27 11.92
C GLU A 123 7.73 -12.77 12.50
N ARG A 124 7.77 -12.42 13.78
CA ARG A 124 6.60 -12.04 14.56
C ARG A 124 6.29 -10.56 14.38
N ILE A 125 5.05 -10.24 14.01
CA ILE A 125 4.48 -8.89 13.96
C ILE A 125 3.39 -8.76 15.02
#